data_AF-A0A388MBU5-F1
#
_entry.id   AF-A0A388MBU5-F1
#
_cell.length_a   1.000
_cell.length_b   1.000
_cell.length_c   1.000
_cell.angle_alpha   90.00
_cell.angle_beta   90.00
_cell.angle_gamma   90.00
#
_symmetry.space_group_name_H-M   'P 1'
#
loop_
_entity.id
_entity.type
_entity.pdbx_description
1 polymer ?
#
loop_
_entity_poly.entity_id
_entity_poly.type
_entity_poly.pdbx_seq_one_letter_code
_entity_poly.pdbx_strand_id
1 'polypeptide(L)'
;MVDTRSGKSTTPYTKEQEEKAAAILRERKEKMEKRELIKQTKMPALIEEQKAKQKQMEELQKWKKEQEEKLAAIESETEEEEVEQPLERRRVEERGESSGVRGTKVKMEAESKMERMVNEWVANLAPGEEDEALLLVPLAEREQFARELEGEENPRKRQAMEEEKKLEWKLRLACKKKRRLEAAKKMDEDLILVAFHALKDGAVSFARSLARAAKCENGMVAYCILTPLSEFLSAL
;
A
#
# COMPACT_ATOMS: atom_id res chain seq x y z
N MET A 1 78.84 -21.41 59.89
CA MET A 1 77.71 -22.35 59.87
C MET A 1 76.55 -21.61 59.21
N VAL A 2 76.35 -21.80 57.90
CA VAL A 2 75.32 -21.09 57.13
C VAL A 2 74.51 -22.17 56.42
N ASP A 3 73.29 -22.39 56.91
CA ASP A 3 72.37 -23.40 56.41
C ASP A 3 71.87 -23.04 55.01
N THR A 4 72.07 -23.98 54.08
CA THR A 4 71.52 -23.92 52.73
C THR A 4 70.04 -24.25 52.78
N ARG A 5 69.24 -23.28 52.36
CA ARG A 5 67.78 -23.33 52.15
C ARG A 5 67.42 -24.43 51.14
N SER A 6 67.21 -25.65 51.62
CA SER A 6 66.60 -26.78 50.92
C SER A 6 65.35 -27.18 51.71
N GLY A 7 64.20 -27.51 51.15
CA GLY A 7 63.79 -27.72 49.77
C GLY A 7 62.26 -27.70 49.74
N LYS A 8 61.70 -27.51 48.54
CA LYS A 8 60.25 -27.57 48.32
C LYS A 8 59.77 -28.97 48.69
N SER A 9 59.03 -29.08 49.80
CA SER A 9 58.34 -30.30 50.18
C SER A 9 57.26 -30.58 49.14
N THR A 10 57.55 -31.47 48.20
CA THR A 10 56.55 -32.02 47.29
C THR A 10 55.81 -33.10 48.06
N THR A 11 54.72 -32.71 48.72
CA THR A 11 53.73 -33.65 49.24
C THR A 11 53.19 -34.50 48.09
N PRO A 12 53.17 -35.84 48.20
CA PRO A 12 52.68 -36.71 47.13
C PRO A 12 51.20 -36.45 46.86
N TYR A 13 50.87 -36.37 45.58
CA TYR A 13 49.53 -36.10 45.09
C TYR A 13 48.56 -37.20 45.55
N THR A 14 47.43 -36.81 46.14
CA THR A 14 46.48 -37.76 46.73
C THR A 14 45.49 -38.26 45.68
N LYS A 15 45.00 -39.50 45.84
CA LYS A 15 44.03 -40.13 44.91
C LYS A 15 42.77 -39.28 44.68
N GLU A 16 42.29 -38.58 45.72
CA GLU A 16 41.16 -37.67 45.59
C GLU A 16 41.45 -36.46 44.70
N GLN A 17 42.69 -35.99 44.66
CA GLN A 17 43.08 -34.92 43.75
C GLN A 17 43.22 -35.47 42.32
N GLU A 18 43.74 -36.69 42.12
CA GLU A 18 43.76 -37.37 40.81
C GLU A 18 42.35 -37.49 40.22
N GLU A 19 41.38 -37.93 41.01
CA GLU A 19 39.99 -38.08 40.57
C GLU A 19 39.33 -36.74 40.24
N LYS A 20 39.58 -35.70 41.05
CA LYS A 20 39.10 -34.34 40.77
C LYS A 20 39.69 -33.78 39.48
N ALA A 21 40.99 -33.99 39.23
CA ALA A 21 41.62 -33.59 37.98
C ALA A 21 41.07 -34.35 36.77
N ALA A 22 40.84 -35.66 36.91
CA ALA A 22 40.22 -36.49 35.87
C ALA A 22 38.77 -36.05 35.57
N ALA A 23 37.98 -35.71 36.60
CA ALA A 23 36.62 -35.22 36.44
C ALA A 23 36.57 -33.88 35.68
N ILE A 24 37.45 -32.92 36.01
CA ILE A 24 37.54 -31.62 35.33
C ILE A 24 37.92 -31.80 33.85
N LEU A 25 38.82 -32.74 33.55
CA LEU A 25 39.21 -33.05 32.17
C LEU A 25 38.06 -33.65 31.35
N ARG A 26 37.24 -34.54 31.94
CA ARG A 26 36.04 -35.08 31.27
C ARG A 26 34.99 -34.01 31.04
N GLU A 27 34.70 -33.18 32.05
CA GLU A 27 33.75 -32.07 31.93
C GLU A 27 34.18 -31.07 30.84
N ARG A 28 35.49 -30.79 30.73
CA ARG A 28 36.03 -29.96 29.64
C ARG A 28 35.84 -30.57 28.26
N LYS A 29 36.04 -31.89 28.10
CA LYS A 29 35.83 -32.59 26.82
C LYS A 29 34.36 -32.55 26.40
N GLU A 30 33.44 -32.88 27.32
CA GLU A 30 32.00 -32.82 27.05
C GLU A 30 31.53 -31.39 26.69
N LYS A 31 32.10 -30.36 27.31
CA LYS A 31 31.81 -28.95 26.96
C LYS A 31 32.30 -28.59 25.56
N MET A 32 33.43 -29.14 25.11
CA MET A 32 33.94 -28.92 23.75
C MET A 32 33.06 -29.63 22.73
N GLU A 33 32.69 -30.89 22.97
CA GLU A 33 31.79 -31.66 22.12
C GLU A 33 30.41 -31.00 21.99
N LYS A 34 29.82 -30.54 23.11
CA LYS A 34 28.55 -29.77 23.09
C LYS A 34 28.67 -28.48 22.28
N ARG A 35 29.78 -27.76 22.39
CA ARG A 35 30.03 -26.54 21.60
C ARG A 35 30.18 -26.86 20.11
N GLU A 36 30.81 -27.98 19.77
CA GLU A 36 30.95 -28.43 18.38
C GLU A 36 29.61 -28.87 17.79
N LEU A 37 28.80 -29.62 18.53
CA LEU A 37 27.42 -29.97 18.15
C LEU A 37 26.54 -28.72 17.93
N ILE A 38 26.64 -27.74 18.83
CA ILE A 38 25.94 -26.46 18.71
C ILE A 38 26.42 -25.67 17.48
N LYS A 39 27.72 -25.68 17.18
CA LYS A 39 28.25 -25.05 15.97
C LYS A 39 27.78 -25.77 14.71
N GLN A 40 27.86 -27.10 14.68
CA GLN A 40 27.43 -27.91 13.54
C GLN A 40 25.94 -27.78 13.25
N THR A 41 25.10 -27.54 14.27
CA THR A 41 23.66 -27.30 14.09
C THR A 41 23.32 -25.85 13.74
N LYS A 42 24.06 -24.86 14.26
CA LYS A 42 23.80 -23.44 13.98
C LYS A 42 24.21 -23.00 12.57
N MET A 43 25.33 -23.51 12.04
CA MET A 43 25.80 -23.14 10.70
C MET A 43 24.80 -23.48 9.58
N PRO A 44 24.22 -24.69 9.49
CA PRO A 44 23.23 -25.00 8.46
C PRO A 44 21.92 -24.23 8.65
N ALA A 45 21.48 -24.00 9.90
CA ALA A 45 20.27 -23.23 10.17
C ALA A 45 20.37 -21.78 9.67
N LEU A 46 21.53 -21.12 9.83
CA LEU A 46 21.77 -19.77 9.30
C LEU A 46 21.78 -19.74 7.76
N ILE A 47 22.32 -20.78 7.12
CA ILE A 47 22.36 -20.90 5.66
C ILE A 47 20.94 -21.14 5.11
N GLU A 48 20.14 -21.96 5.78
CA GLU A 48 18.75 -22.23 5.40
C GLU A 48 17.85 -20.99 5.61
N GLU A 49 18.04 -20.24 6.70
CA GLU A 49 17.37 -18.97 6.93
C GLU A 49 17.72 -17.92 5.86
N GLN A 50 19.00 -17.82 5.49
CA GLN A 50 19.45 -16.93 4.39
C GLN A 50 18.84 -17.34 3.04
N LYS A 51 18.78 -18.64 2.73
CA LYS A 51 18.13 -19.15 1.51
C LYS A 51 16.61 -18.92 1.52
N ALA A 52 15.96 -19.04 2.67
CA ALA A 52 14.54 -18.74 2.81
C ALA A 52 14.28 -17.24 2.56
N LYS A 53 15.11 -16.35 3.13
CA LYS A 53 15.03 -14.90 2.88
C LYS A 53 15.25 -14.55 1.41
N GLN A 54 16.21 -15.19 0.73
CA GLN A 54 16.43 -14.98 -0.71
C GLN A 54 15.23 -15.43 -1.55
N LYS A 55 14.65 -16.61 -1.26
CA LYS A 55 13.44 -17.08 -1.94
C LYS A 55 12.25 -16.15 -1.73
N GLN A 56 12.06 -15.64 -0.50
CA GLN A 56 11.02 -14.66 -0.19
C GLN A 56 11.20 -13.35 -0.98
N MET A 57 12.44 -12.87 -1.13
CA MET A 57 12.74 -11.68 -1.93
C MET A 57 12.49 -11.92 -3.44
N GLU A 58 12.85 -13.09 -3.97
CA GLU A 58 12.57 -13.44 -5.37
C GLU A 58 11.07 -13.60 -5.64
N GLU A 59 10.32 -14.19 -4.70
CA GLU A 59 8.88 -14.37 -4.79
C GLU A 59 8.15 -13.02 -4.73
N LEU A 60 8.57 -12.11 -3.85
CA LEU A 60 8.10 -10.71 -3.84
C LEU A 60 8.42 -9.98 -5.15
N GLN A 61 9.60 -10.21 -5.74
CA GLN A 61 9.95 -9.61 -7.03
C GLN A 61 9.11 -10.17 -8.18
N LYS A 62 8.85 -11.48 -8.22
CA LYS A 62 7.96 -12.10 -9.20
C LYS A 62 6.53 -11.60 -9.07
N TRP A 63 6.03 -11.53 -7.83
CA TRP A 63 4.70 -11.00 -7.57
C TRP A 63 4.57 -9.53 -8.00
N LYS A 64 5.59 -8.70 -7.75
CA LYS A 64 5.62 -7.32 -8.26
C LYS A 64 5.57 -7.25 -9.80
N LYS A 65 6.35 -8.08 -10.49
CA LYS A 65 6.33 -8.15 -11.96
C LYS A 65 4.98 -8.64 -12.49
N GLU A 66 4.35 -9.61 -11.84
CA GLU A 66 3.01 -10.08 -12.20
C GLU A 66 1.94 -9.00 -11.98
N GLN A 67 2.08 -8.17 -10.93
CA GLN A 67 1.21 -7.00 -10.74
C GLN A 67 1.45 -5.93 -11.81
N GLU A 68 2.71 -5.65 -12.17
CA GLU A 68 3.07 -4.71 -13.25
C GLU A 68 2.56 -5.19 -14.61
N GLU A 69 2.67 -6.48 -14.93
CA GLU A 69 2.13 -7.07 -16.15
C GLU A 69 0.59 -7.03 -16.18
N LYS A 70 -0.07 -7.26 -15.03
CA LYS A 70 -1.53 -7.08 -14.93
C LYS A 70 -1.96 -5.63 -15.09
N LEU A 71 -1.18 -4.67 -14.62
CA LEU A 71 -1.44 -3.25 -14.82
C LEU A 71 -1.16 -2.82 -16.26
N ALA A 72 -0.09 -3.32 -16.88
CA ALA A 72 0.24 -3.07 -18.28
C ALA A 72 -0.78 -3.70 -19.25
N ALA A 73 -1.33 -4.88 -18.92
CA ALA A 73 -2.40 -5.49 -19.71
C ALA A 73 -3.69 -4.64 -19.69
N ILE A 74 -4.04 -4.08 -18.52
CA ILE A 74 -5.17 -3.16 -18.38
C ILE A 74 -4.89 -1.83 -19.11
N GLU A 75 -3.66 -1.32 -19.05
CA GLU A 75 -3.21 -0.13 -19.78
C GLU A 75 -3.29 -0.35 -21.30
N SER A 76 -2.88 -1.52 -21.79
CA SER A 76 -2.99 -1.90 -23.22
C SER A 76 -4.42 -2.22 -23.69
N GLU A 77 -5.34 -2.61 -22.79
CA GLU A 77 -6.78 -2.70 -23.10
C GLU A 77 -7.47 -1.31 -23.12
N THR A 78 -6.81 -0.25 -22.64
CA THR A 78 -7.26 1.15 -22.76
C THR A 78 -6.55 1.94 -23.86
N GLU A 79 -5.55 1.38 -24.55
CA GLU A 79 -4.81 2.04 -25.64
C GLU A 79 -5.34 1.74 -27.05
N GLU A 80 -6.35 0.88 -27.24
CA GLU A 80 -6.98 0.66 -28.56
C GLU A 80 -8.01 1.73 -28.98
N GLU A 81 -8.04 2.89 -28.32
CA GLU A 81 -8.85 4.04 -28.76
C GLU A 81 -8.02 5.34 -28.92
N GLU A 82 -6.77 5.26 -29.40
CA GLU A 82 -6.08 6.43 -29.96
C GLU A 82 -5.48 6.12 -31.34
N VAL A 83 -6.26 6.32 -32.41
CA VAL A 83 -5.76 6.58 -33.76
C VAL A 83 -6.19 7.96 -34.22
N GLU A 84 -5.19 8.84 -34.30
CA GLU A 84 -5.00 10.04 -35.14
C GLU A 84 -6.16 11.01 -35.43
N GLN A 85 -5.92 12.29 -35.13
CA GLN A 85 -5.97 13.30 -36.19
C GLN A 85 -5.13 14.57 -35.90
N PRO A 86 -4.21 14.98 -36.80
CA PRO A 86 -3.57 16.28 -36.78
C PRO A 86 -4.34 17.26 -37.69
N LEU A 87 -4.71 18.44 -37.20
CA LEU A 87 -5.31 19.48 -38.04
C LEU A 87 -4.89 20.89 -37.63
N GLU A 88 -4.03 21.48 -38.46
CA GLU A 88 -3.87 22.93 -38.62
C GLU A 88 -5.23 23.60 -38.90
N ARG A 89 -5.48 24.79 -38.34
CA ARG A 89 -5.85 26.00 -39.12
C ARG A 89 -6.17 27.24 -38.26
N ARG A 90 -5.43 28.32 -38.60
CA ARG A 90 -5.73 29.76 -38.56
C ARG A 90 -6.70 30.30 -37.49
N ARG A 91 -6.20 31.25 -36.70
CA ARG A 91 -6.97 32.43 -36.27
C ARG A 91 -6.24 33.71 -36.68
N VAL A 92 -6.81 34.40 -37.67
CA VAL A 92 -6.70 35.85 -37.84
C VAL A 92 -8.08 36.39 -37.47
N GLU A 93 -8.15 37.09 -36.34
CA GLU A 93 -8.65 38.47 -36.24
C GLU A 93 -8.72 38.88 -34.75
N GLU A 94 -7.90 39.87 -34.40
CA GLU A 94 -8.10 40.72 -33.23
C GLU A 94 -9.42 41.47 -33.36
N ARG A 95 -10.28 41.43 -32.33
CA ARG A 95 -11.04 42.63 -31.89
C ARG A 95 -11.82 42.42 -30.58
N GLY A 96 -11.37 43.08 -29.51
CA GLY A 96 -12.16 43.50 -28.32
C GLY A 96 -12.80 42.38 -27.47
N GLU A 97 -12.83 42.38 -26.14
CA GLU A 97 -12.73 43.44 -25.15
C GLU A 97 -12.24 42.83 -23.83
N SER A 98 -11.52 43.65 -23.08
CA SER A 98 -10.92 43.37 -21.80
C SER A 98 -11.95 42.95 -20.73
N SER A 99 -11.94 41.67 -20.35
CA SER A 99 -12.32 41.23 -18.99
C SER A 99 -11.41 40.13 -18.43
N GLY A 100 -10.40 39.72 -19.20
CA GLY A 100 -9.63 38.48 -19.02
C GLY A 100 -8.70 38.38 -17.82
N VAL A 101 -8.53 39.43 -17.01
CA VAL A 101 -7.63 39.39 -15.82
C VAL A 101 -8.40 39.12 -14.53
N ARG A 102 -9.69 39.48 -14.46
CA ARG A 102 -10.50 39.31 -13.24
C ARG A 102 -11.13 37.92 -13.18
N GLY A 103 -11.59 37.39 -14.32
CA GLY A 103 -12.15 36.04 -14.42
C GLY A 103 -11.11 34.93 -14.24
N THR A 104 -9.88 35.15 -14.71
CA THR A 104 -8.74 34.23 -14.52
C THR A 104 -8.27 34.21 -13.07
N LYS A 105 -8.21 35.36 -12.40
CA LYS A 105 -7.86 35.43 -10.97
C LYS A 105 -8.87 34.72 -10.07
N VAL A 106 -10.17 34.86 -10.36
CA VAL A 106 -11.23 34.16 -9.62
C VAL A 106 -11.23 32.64 -9.90
N LYS A 107 -10.93 32.22 -11.14
CA LYS A 107 -10.72 30.80 -11.47
C LYS A 107 -9.50 30.21 -10.75
N MET A 108 -8.38 30.92 -10.75
CA MET A 108 -7.14 30.46 -10.11
C MET A 108 -7.28 30.37 -8.58
N GLU A 109 -8.04 31.28 -7.95
CA GLU A 109 -8.36 31.18 -6.51
C GLU A 109 -9.32 30.01 -6.20
N ALA A 110 -10.27 29.70 -7.09
CA ALA A 110 -11.15 28.54 -6.96
C ALA A 110 -10.38 27.23 -7.15
N GLU A 111 -9.48 27.16 -8.13
CA GLU A 111 -8.58 26.02 -8.40
C GLU A 111 -7.62 25.80 -7.23
N SER A 112 -6.94 26.84 -6.72
CA SER A 112 -6.07 26.73 -5.53
C SER A 112 -6.83 26.41 -4.24
N LYS A 113 -8.13 26.75 -4.15
CA LYS A 113 -8.98 26.31 -3.03
C LYS A 113 -9.36 24.84 -3.18
N MET A 114 -9.63 24.39 -4.40
CA MET A 114 -9.93 23.00 -4.71
C MET A 114 -8.70 22.11 -4.50
N GLU A 115 -7.53 22.52 -4.97
CA GLU A 115 -6.24 21.84 -4.71
C GLU A 115 -5.93 21.75 -3.22
N ARG A 116 -6.18 22.80 -2.43
CA ARG A 116 -6.00 22.71 -0.97
C ARG A 116 -6.91 21.68 -0.34
N MET A 117 -8.17 21.62 -0.75
CA MET A 117 -9.09 20.60 -0.25
C MET A 117 -8.69 19.20 -0.72
N VAL A 118 -8.24 19.04 -1.97
CA VAL A 118 -7.74 17.76 -2.49
C VAL A 118 -6.47 17.33 -1.73
N ASN A 119 -5.52 18.24 -1.52
CA ASN A 119 -4.28 17.95 -0.79
C ASN A 119 -4.53 17.64 0.70
N GLU A 120 -5.48 18.33 1.33
CA GLU A 120 -5.94 18.03 2.69
C GLU A 120 -6.62 16.66 2.77
N TRP A 121 -7.45 16.32 1.78
CA TRP A 121 -8.06 14.99 1.66
C TRP A 121 -7.00 13.90 1.44
N VAL A 122 -6.03 14.12 0.55
CA VAL A 122 -4.90 13.20 0.28
C VAL A 122 -4.05 13.01 1.53
N ALA A 123 -3.76 14.08 2.27
CA ALA A 123 -3.01 14.00 3.54
C ALA A 123 -3.78 13.20 4.62
N ASN A 124 -5.11 13.37 4.71
CA ASN A 124 -5.95 12.61 5.63
C ASN A 124 -6.15 11.14 5.23
N LEU A 125 -5.83 10.78 3.98
CA LEU A 125 -5.81 9.40 3.48
C LEU A 125 -4.43 8.73 3.62
N ALA A 126 -3.36 9.52 3.79
CA ALA A 126 -1.97 9.08 3.90
C ALA A 126 -1.42 8.72 5.32
N PRO A 127 -2.19 8.55 6.42
CA PRO A 127 -1.58 8.08 7.66
C PRO A 127 -0.91 6.70 7.50
N GLY A 128 0.28 6.56 8.09
CA GLY A 128 1.13 5.38 8.02
C GLY A 128 0.49 4.13 8.64
N GLU A 129 0.72 2.99 7.98
CA GLU A 129 0.03 1.70 8.20
C GLU A 129 0.08 1.14 9.63
N GLU A 130 1.06 1.52 10.45
CA GLU A 130 1.25 0.96 11.80
C GLU A 130 0.63 1.81 12.92
N ASP A 131 0.65 3.14 12.78
CA ASP A 131 0.05 4.06 13.75
C ASP A 131 -1.49 4.09 13.61
N GLU A 132 -2.00 3.89 12.39
CA GLU A 132 -3.43 3.95 12.09
C GLU A 132 -4.19 2.69 12.58
N ALA A 133 -3.54 1.52 12.56
CA ALA A 133 -4.08 0.32 13.18
C ALA A 133 -4.17 0.50 14.70
N LEU A 134 -3.24 1.23 15.30
CA LEU A 134 -3.33 1.53 16.72
C LEU A 134 -4.49 2.51 17.01
N LEU A 135 -4.66 3.54 16.18
CA LEU A 135 -5.71 4.54 16.38
C LEU A 135 -7.13 4.02 16.11
N LEU A 136 -7.28 2.97 15.29
CA LEU A 136 -8.59 2.37 14.98
C LEU A 136 -9.07 1.33 16.01
N VAL A 137 -8.17 0.82 16.86
CA VAL A 137 -8.49 -0.22 17.86
C VAL A 137 -8.94 0.46 19.14
N PRO A 138 -10.20 0.26 19.59
CA PRO A 138 -10.71 0.84 20.82
C PRO A 138 -9.79 0.53 22.01
N LEU A 139 -9.52 1.53 22.86
CA LEU A 139 -8.64 1.36 24.03
C LEU A 139 -9.09 0.18 24.92
N ALA A 140 -10.39 -0.02 25.05
CA ALA A 140 -10.96 -1.17 25.76
C ALA A 140 -10.55 -2.53 25.17
N GLU A 141 -10.50 -2.68 23.85
CA GLU A 141 -10.05 -3.91 23.19
C GLU A 141 -8.55 -4.15 23.42
N ARG A 142 -7.75 -3.06 23.45
CA ARG A 142 -6.32 -3.15 23.77
C ARG A 142 -6.07 -3.55 25.22
N GLU A 143 -6.82 -2.99 26.15
CA GLU A 143 -6.73 -3.29 27.59
C GLU A 143 -7.22 -4.69 27.92
N GLN A 144 -8.23 -5.19 27.21
CA GLN A 144 -8.67 -6.59 27.32
C GLN A 144 -7.58 -7.53 26.82
N PHE A 145 -6.98 -7.23 25.67
CA PHE A 145 -5.88 -8.03 25.14
C PHE A 145 -4.61 -7.96 26.01
N ALA A 146 -4.32 -6.81 26.62
CA ALA A 146 -3.23 -6.67 27.58
C ALA A 146 -3.44 -7.55 28.83
N ARG A 147 -4.67 -7.63 29.35
CA ARG A 147 -5.04 -8.55 30.44
C ARG A 147 -4.94 -10.03 30.02
N GLU A 148 -5.29 -10.34 28.78
CA GLU A 148 -5.17 -11.67 28.21
C GLU A 148 -3.70 -12.11 28.05
N LEU A 149 -2.82 -11.18 27.68
CA LEU A 149 -1.36 -11.39 27.63
C LEU A 149 -0.73 -11.55 29.02
N GLU A 150 -1.24 -10.84 30.04
CA GLU A 150 -0.76 -10.92 31.42
C GLU A 150 -1.07 -12.30 32.05
N GLY A 151 -2.16 -12.94 31.63
CA GLY A 151 -2.53 -14.29 32.04
C GLY A 151 -1.75 -15.43 31.35
N GLU A 152 -1.05 -15.16 30.25
CA GLU A 152 -0.32 -16.18 29.50
C GLU A 152 1.14 -16.24 29.98
N GLU A 153 1.52 -17.23 30.79
CA GLU A 153 2.88 -17.33 31.33
C GLU A 153 3.96 -17.57 30.26
N ASN A 154 3.63 -18.28 29.18
CA ASN A 154 4.62 -18.72 28.21
C ASN A 154 5.02 -17.59 27.23
N PRO A 155 6.30 -17.18 27.17
CA PRO A 155 6.73 -16.04 26.35
C PRO A 155 6.53 -16.28 24.85
N ARG A 156 6.65 -17.53 24.39
CA ARG A 156 6.41 -17.85 22.97
C ARG A 156 4.94 -17.76 22.59
N LYS A 157 4.03 -18.10 23.51
CA LYS A 157 2.59 -18.01 23.27
C LYS A 157 2.11 -16.57 23.31
N ARG A 158 2.62 -15.76 24.25
CA ARG A 158 2.39 -14.30 24.27
C ARG A 158 2.73 -13.64 22.94
N GLN A 159 3.89 -13.95 22.39
CA GLN A 159 4.31 -13.42 21.08
C GLN A 159 3.39 -13.85 19.95
N ALA A 160 2.97 -15.13 19.92
CA ALA A 160 2.06 -15.62 18.90
C ALA A 160 0.69 -14.91 18.95
N MET A 161 0.13 -14.73 20.14
CA MET A 161 -1.12 -13.99 20.37
C MET A 161 -1.01 -12.53 19.93
N GLU A 162 0.12 -11.87 20.25
CA GLU A 162 0.36 -10.47 19.91
C GLU A 162 0.43 -10.26 18.38
N GLU A 163 1.16 -11.13 17.67
CA GLU A 163 1.23 -11.09 16.22
C GLU A 163 -0.11 -11.45 15.56
N GLU A 164 -0.86 -12.42 16.09
CA GLU A 164 -2.19 -12.76 15.60
C GLU A 164 -3.15 -11.57 15.71
N LYS A 165 -3.18 -10.88 16.86
CA LYS A 165 -4.01 -9.68 17.05
C LYS A 165 -3.55 -8.51 16.19
N LYS A 166 -2.24 -8.32 16.04
CA LYS A 166 -1.68 -7.31 15.14
C LYS A 166 -2.14 -7.54 13.70
N LEU A 167 -2.15 -8.79 13.24
CA LEU A 167 -2.66 -9.16 11.91
C LEU A 167 -4.18 -8.96 11.80
N GLU A 168 -4.96 -9.32 12.83
CA GLU A 168 -6.40 -9.12 12.87
C GLU A 168 -6.76 -7.63 12.70
N TRP A 169 -6.06 -6.75 13.42
CA TRP A 169 -6.28 -5.31 13.34
C TRP A 169 -5.80 -4.70 12.02
N LYS A 170 -4.67 -5.17 11.47
CA LYS A 170 -4.21 -4.79 10.13
C LYS A 170 -5.22 -5.18 9.06
N LEU A 171 -5.80 -6.38 9.13
CA LEU A 171 -6.84 -6.84 8.21
C LEU A 171 -8.10 -5.97 8.32
N ARG A 172 -8.55 -5.66 9.54
CA ARG A 172 -9.71 -4.80 9.79
C ARG A 172 -9.53 -3.41 9.16
N LEU A 173 -8.35 -2.83 9.29
CA LEU A 173 -8.01 -1.54 8.67
C LEU A 173 -8.00 -1.63 7.14
N ALA A 174 -7.35 -2.66 6.58
CA ALA A 174 -7.31 -2.89 5.14
C ALA A 174 -8.71 -3.04 4.53
N CYS A 175 -9.61 -3.80 5.18
CA CYS A 175 -11.01 -3.93 4.76
C CYS A 175 -11.75 -2.59 4.80
N LYS A 176 -11.51 -1.75 5.81
CA LYS A 176 -12.13 -0.42 5.91
C LYS A 176 -11.63 0.51 4.80
N LYS A 177 -10.33 0.49 4.50
CA LYS A 177 -9.74 1.24 3.38
C LYS A 177 -10.32 0.80 2.04
N LYS A 178 -10.41 -0.51 1.80
CA LYS A 178 -11.07 -1.07 0.61
C LYS A 178 -12.49 -0.54 0.44
N ARG A 179 -13.30 -0.55 1.51
CA ARG A 179 -14.66 0.00 1.47
C ARG A 179 -14.70 1.49 1.14
N ARG A 180 -13.75 2.28 1.66
CA ARG A 180 -13.64 3.72 1.35
C ARG A 180 -13.30 3.96 -0.12
N LEU A 181 -12.36 3.19 -0.67
CA LEU A 181 -11.99 3.27 -2.08
C LEU A 181 -13.14 2.84 -2.99
N GLU A 182 -13.83 1.75 -2.67
CA GLU A 182 -15.02 1.32 -3.40
C GLU A 182 -16.14 2.36 -3.35
N ALA A 183 -16.33 3.04 -2.21
CA ALA A 183 -17.28 4.14 -2.10
C ALA A 183 -16.88 5.34 -2.96
N ALA A 184 -15.61 5.74 -2.94
CA ALA A 184 -15.10 6.82 -3.79
C ALA A 184 -15.29 6.51 -5.28
N LYS A 185 -14.94 5.30 -5.72
CA LYS A 185 -15.13 4.85 -7.10
C LYS A 185 -16.59 4.96 -7.55
N LYS A 186 -17.54 4.56 -6.70
CA LYS A 186 -18.97 4.70 -7.00
C LYS A 186 -19.40 6.16 -7.14
N MET A 187 -18.87 7.06 -6.31
CA MET A 187 -19.17 8.48 -6.41
C MET A 187 -18.63 9.09 -7.72
N ASP A 188 -17.48 8.62 -8.20
CA ASP A 188 -16.95 9.02 -9.51
C ASP A 188 -17.83 8.53 -10.66
N GLU A 189 -18.29 7.28 -10.62
CA GLU A 189 -19.25 6.72 -11.59
C GLU A 189 -20.56 7.52 -11.60
N ASP A 190 -21.10 7.85 -10.43
CA ASP A 190 -22.31 8.67 -10.29
C ASP A 190 -22.09 10.09 -10.83
N LEU A 191 -20.94 10.70 -10.59
CA LEU A 191 -20.59 12.03 -11.11
C LEU A 191 -20.50 12.03 -12.64
N ILE A 192 -19.90 11.00 -13.23
CA ILE A 192 -19.83 10.81 -14.69
C ILE A 192 -21.25 10.68 -15.26
N LEU A 193 -22.12 9.91 -14.62
CA LEU A 193 -23.50 9.73 -15.06
C LEU A 193 -24.29 11.05 -15.02
N VAL A 194 -24.13 11.84 -13.95
CA VAL A 194 -24.75 13.18 -13.83
C VAL A 194 -24.23 14.12 -14.92
N ALA A 195 -22.92 14.14 -15.17
CA ALA A 195 -22.32 14.97 -16.22
C ALA A 195 -22.85 14.59 -17.62
N PHE A 196 -22.97 13.29 -17.91
CA PHE A 196 -23.53 12.80 -19.17
C PHE A 196 -25.00 13.22 -19.34
N HIS A 197 -25.81 13.11 -18.28
CA HIS A 197 -27.20 13.54 -18.33
C HIS A 197 -27.32 15.05 -18.58
N ALA A 198 -26.52 15.87 -17.89
CA ALA A 198 -26.48 17.31 -18.09
C ALA A 198 -26.06 17.69 -19.52
N LEU A 199 -25.09 16.97 -20.10
CA LEU A 199 -24.67 17.18 -21.48
C LEU A 199 -25.80 16.86 -22.47
N LYS A 200 -26.50 15.74 -22.26
CA LYS A 200 -27.64 15.34 -23.09
C LYS A 200 -28.77 16.36 -23.02
N ASP A 201 -29.12 16.84 -21.83
CA ASP A 201 -30.14 17.87 -21.65
C ASP A 201 -29.73 19.19 -22.32
N GLY A 202 -28.44 19.55 -22.23
CA GLY A 202 -27.85 20.67 -22.95
C GLY A 202 -28.03 20.54 -24.46
N ALA A 203 -27.66 19.40 -25.04
CA ALA A 203 -27.80 19.13 -26.48
C ALA A 203 -29.27 19.18 -26.94
N VAL A 204 -30.20 18.60 -26.18
CA VAL A 204 -31.64 18.64 -26.46
C VAL A 204 -32.17 20.09 -26.42
N SER A 205 -31.73 20.87 -25.42
CA SER A 205 -32.13 22.28 -25.30
C SER A 205 -31.63 23.13 -26.47
N PHE A 206 -30.39 22.86 -26.92
CA PHE A 206 -29.77 23.51 -28.07
C PHE A 206 -30.51 23.19 -29.38
N ALA A 207 -30.78 21.90 -29.65
CA ALA A 207 -31.55 21.47 -30.81
C ALA A 207 -32.96 22.10 -30.84
N ARG A 208 -33.64 22.16 -29.68
CA ARG A 208 -34.93 22.84 -29.55
C ARG A 208 -34.85 24.35 -29.80
N SER A 209 -33.73 24.98 -29.43
CA SER A 209 -33.48 26.40 -29.71
C SER A 209 -33.31 26.66 -31.22
N LEU A 210 -32.49 25.84 -31.89
CA LEU A 210 -32.28 25.90 -33.34
C LEU A 210 -33.58 25.68 -34.13
N ALA A 211 -34.38 24.68 -33.77
CA ALA A 211 -35.66 24.42 -34.42
C ALA A 211 -36.62 25.62 -34.35
N ARG A 212 -36.66 26.31 -33.20
CA ARG A 212 -37.44 27.54 -33.01
C ARG A 212 -36.91 28.70 -33.86
N ALA A 213 -35.59 28.89 -33.91
CA ALA A 213 -34.97 29.94 -34.73
C ALA A 213 -35.23 29.73 -36.23
N ALA A 214 -35.23 28.47 -36.68
CA ALA A 214 -35.47 28.11 -38.07
C ALA A 214 -36.96 28.13 -38.49
N LYS A 215 -37.90 28.43 -37.57
CA LYS A 215 -39.36 28.26 -37.76
C LYS A 215 -39.77 26.86 -38.21
N CYS A 216 -39.00 25.84 -37.86
CA CYS A 216 -39.33 24.44 -38.13
C CYS A 216 -40.22 23.92 -36.99
N GLU A 217 -41.54 23.84 -37.21
CA GLU A 217 -42.46 23.24 -36.23
C GLU A 217 -42.19 21.74 -36.10
N ASN A 218 -41.68 21.32 -34.92
CA ASN A 218 -41.61 19.96 -34.33
C ASN A 218 -41.07 18.75 -35.14
N GLY A 219 -40.96 18.79 -36.47
CA GLY A 219 -40.56 17.66 -37.30
C GLY A 219 -39.08 17.28 -37.17
N MET A 220 -38.17 18.25 -36.99
CA MET A 220 -36.75 17.96 -36.76
C MET A 220 -36.44 17.37 -35.38
N VAL A 221 -37.23 17.73 -34.36
CA VAL A 221 -37.05 17.22 -32.99
C VAL A 221 -37.38 15.72 -32.93
N ALA A 222 -38.35 15.25 -33.74
CA ALA A 222 -38.64 13.82 -33.86
C ALA A 222 -37.48 13.03 -34.48
N TYR A 223 -36.73 13.63 -35.42
CA TYR A 223 -35.55 12.99 -36.02
C TYR A 223 -34.40 12.85 -35.01
N CYS A 224 -34.13 13.90 -34.21
CA CYS A 224 -33.09 13.87 -33.17
C CYS A 224 -33.39 12.95 -31.98
N ILE A 225 -34.65 12.57 -31.75
CA ILE A 225 -35.03 11.60 -30.72
C ILE A 225 -34.88 10.16 -31.22
N LEU A 226 -34.94 9.94 -32.54
CA LEU A 226 -34.94 8.62 -33.17
C LEU A 226 -33.56 8.17 -33.67
N THR A 227 -32.62 9.07 -33.94
CA THR A 227 -31.25 8.71 -34.31
C THR A 227 -30.33 8.66 -33.08
N PRO A 228 -29.65 7.53 -32.82
CA PRO A 228 -28.63 7.45 -31.77
C PRO A 228 -27.54 8.49 -32.01
N LEU A 229 -27.03 9.10 -30.93
CA LEU A 229 -25.99 10.15 -30.99
C LEU A 229 -24.75 9.70 -31.79
N SER A 230 -24.45 8.40 -31.79
CA SER A 230 -23.36 7.78 -32.54
C SER A 230 -23.53 7.86 -34.06
N GLU A 231 -24.76 7.78 -34.58
CA GLU A 231 -25.04 7.89 -36.02
C GLU A 231 -25.05 9.35 -36.50
N PHE A 232 -25.38 10.28 -35.60
CA PHE A 232 -25.35 11.71 -35.92
C PHE A 232 -23.90 12.23 -36.02
N LEU A 233 -23.01 11.74 -35.14
CA LEU A 233 -21.60 12.14 -35.14
C LEU A 233 -20.80 11.54 -36.30
N SER A 234 -21.18 10.37 -36.81
CA SER A 234 -20.54 9.76 -38.00
C SER A 234 -21.01 10.33 -39.33
N ALA A 235 -22.10 11.10 -39.34
CA ALA A 235 -22.66 11.76 -40.52
C ALA A 235 -22.21 13.23 -40.70
N LEU A 236 -21.39 13.75 -39.78
CA LEU A 236 -20.72 15.05 -39.83
C LEU A 236 -19.33 14.90 -40.46
#